data_AF-A0A948N018-F1
#
_entry.id   AF-A0A948N018-F1
#
_cell.length_a   1.000
_cell.length_b   1.000
_cell.length_c   1.000
_cell.angle_alpha   90.00
_cell.angle_beta   90.00
_cell.angle_gamma   90.00
#
_symmetry.space_group_name_H-M   'P 1'
#
loop_
_entity.id
_entity.type
_entity.pdbx_description
1 polymer ?
#
loop_
_entity_poly.entity_id
_entity_poly.type
_entity_poly.pdbx_seq_one_letter_code
_entity_poly.pdbx_strand_id
1 'polypeptide(L)'
;MRKVLAVAAAASMLCGSTAAQADQVSGWKAWADHAERVVAAVKTNDNAAVDAACIGTTRTIISQGFQFPYWGQMLPQFCGRFQTENQKREITLRGWMQECKQLRQVKGALAKSQPIATEPRAKPLADEMVATLDALDARECAHPPRR
;
A
#
# COMPACT_ATOMS: atom_id res chain seq x y z
N MET A 1 -54.22 34.26 -21.11
CA MET A 1 -54.17 33.09 -20.21
C MET A 1 -53.11 32.11 -20.73
N ARG A 2 -52.23 31.62 -19.85
CA ARG A 2 -51.32 30.44 -19.89
C ARG A 2 -51.15 29.73 -21.25
N LYS A 3 -49.94 29.42 -21.74
CA LYS A 3 -48.95 28.51 -21.11
C LYS A 3 -47.51 28.80 -21.57
N VAL A 4 -46.60 28.55 -20.63
CA VAL A 4 -45.14 28.63 -20.70
C VAL A 4 -44.56 27.31 -21.26
N LEU A 5 -43.28 27.36 -21.66
CA LEU A 5 -42.28 26.30 -21.85
C LEU A 5 -42.07 25.72 -23.26
N ALA A 6 -40.91 26.07 -23.82
CA ALA A 6 -39.97 25.05 -24.28
C ALA A 6 -38.58 25.39 -23.70
N VAL A 7 -38.29 24.77 -22.55
CA VAL A 7 -36.93 24.56 -22.05
C VAL A 7 -36.34 23.42 -22.86
N ALA A 8 -35.14 23.61 -23.39
CA ALA A 8 -34.20 22.52 -23.66
C ALA A 8 -32.77 23.07 -23.58
N ALA A 9 -32.34 23.33 -22.35
CA ALA A 9 -30.93 23.37 -22.00
C ALA A 9 -30.53 21.99 -21.46
N ALA A 10 -29.23 21.69 -21.57
CA ALA A 10 -28.51 20.55 -20.99
C ALA A 10 -28.46 19.26 -21.82
N ALA A 11 -27.51 19.21 -22.75
CA ALA A 11 -26.90 17.96 -23.26
C ALA A 11 -25.38 17.93 -23.02
N SER A 12 -24.91 18.49 -21.90
CA SER A 12 -23.47 18.67 -21.63
C SER A 12 -23.02 18.14 -20.26
N MET A 13 -23.50 16.97 -19.82
CA MET A 13 -23.09 16.37 -18.53
C MET A 13 -22.93 14.84 -18.55
N LEU A 14 -22.35 14.23 -19.60
CA LEU A 14 -22.21 12.75 -19.63
C LEU A 14 -20.83 12.20 -20.03
N CYS A 15 -19.77 13.01 -20.13
CA CYS A 15 -18.44 12.49 -20.55
C CYS A 15 -17.31 12.66 -19.52
N GLY A 16 -17.60 13.05 -18.27
CA GLY A 16 -16.56 13.26 -17.25
C GLY A 16 -16.23 12.04 -16.37
N SER A 17 -17.04 10.98 -16.39
CA SER A 17 -17.02 9.97 -15.32
C SER A 17 -16.41 8.61 -15.69
N THR A 18 -16.26 8.30 -16.98
CA THR A 18 -15.82 6.96 -17.43
C THR A 18 -14.30 6.78 -17.40
N ALA A 19 -13.55 7.81 -17.80
CA ALA A 19 -12.08 7.77 -17.79
C ALA A 19 -11.52 7.69 -16.36
N ALA A 20 -11.97 8.58 -15.47
CA ALA A 20 -11.53 8.59 -14.08
C ALA A 20 -11.85 7.28 -13.32
N GLN A 21 -12.96 6.63 -13.66
CA GLN A 21 -13.36 5.36 -13.04
C GLN A 21 -12.56 4.17 -13.62
N ALA A 22 -12.22 4.19 -14.90
CA ALA A 22 -11.32 3.21 -15.52
C ALA A 22 -9.88 3.32 -14.99
N ASP A 23 -9.39 4.53 -14.76
CA ASP A 23 -8.08 4.81 -14.14
C ASP A 23 -8.03 4.30 -12.68
N GLN A 24 -9.15 4.39 -11.95
CA GLN A 24 -9.27 3.85 -10.60
C GLN A 24 -9.19 2.32 -10.57
N VAL A 25 -9.90 1.63 -11.48
CA VAL A 25 -9.90 0.16 -11.55
C VAL A 25 -8.54 -0.37 -11.97
N SER A 26 -7.91 0.23 -12.98
CA SER A 26 -6.58 -0.17 -13.45
C SER A 26 -5.51 0.06 -12.38
N GLY A 27 -5.56 1.19 -11.65
CA GLY A 27 -4.67 1.45 -10.53
C GLY A 27 -4.81 0.43 -9.39
N TRP A 28 -6.03 0.03 -9.04
CA TRP A 28 -6.26 -1.01 -8.03
C TRP A 28 -5.75 -2.40 -8.44
N LYS A 29 -5.95 -2.76 -9.71
CA LYS A 29 -5.39 -4.00 -10.26
C LYS A 29 -3.86 -3.98 -10.22
N ALA A 30 -3.24 -2.88 -10.65
CA ALA A 30 -1.80 -2.72 -10.64
C ALA A 30 -1.22 -2.77 -9.21
N TRP A 31 -1.92 -2.15 -8.25
CA TRP A 31 -1.57 -2.25 -6.83
C TRP A 31 -1.60 -3.71 -6.35
N ALA A 32 -2.70 -4.43 -6.62
CA ALA A 32 -2.84 -5.83 -6.18
C ALA A 32 -1.80 -6.74 -6.85
N ASP A 33 -1.56 -6.59 -8.15
CA ASP A 33 -0.55 -7.36 -8.88
C ASP A 33 0.86 -7.10 -8.32
N HIS A 34 1.15 -5.88 -7.85
CA HIS A 34 2.42 -5.56 -7.21
C HIS A 34 2.51 -6.11 -5.79
N ALA A 35 1.44 -5.95 -5.00
CA ALA A 35 1.35 -6.49 -3.65
C ALA A 35 1.51 -8.01 -3.61
N GLU A 36 0.92 -8.72 -4.58
CA GLU A 36 1.05 -10.16 -4.73
C GLU A 36 2.50 -10.60 -4.96
N ARG A 37 3.24 -9.90 -5.82
CA ARG A 37 4.68 -10.17 -6.02
C ARG A 37 5.50 -9.97 -4.75
N VAL A 38 5.23 -8.89 -4.02
CA VAL A 38 5.94 -8.59 -2.76
C VAL A 38 5.63 -9.65 -1.70
N VAL A 39 4.35 -9.99 -1.51
CA VAL A 39 3.94 -11.03 -0.55
C VAL A 39 4.53 -12.39 -0.92
N ALA A 40 4.55 -12.75 -2.20
CA ALA A 40 5.18 -13.98 -2.67
C ALA A 40 6.70 -14.00 -2.37
N ALA A 41 7.40 -12.89 -2.62
CA ALA A 41 8.83 -12.78 -2.34
C ALA A 41 9.13 -12.84 -0.83
N VAL A 42 8.29 -12.24 0.02
CA VAL A 42 8.42 -12.34 1.47
C VAL A 42 8.33 -13.80 1.94
N LYS A 43 7.42 -14.58 1.35
CA LYS A 43 7.23 -16.01 1.69
C LYS A 43 8.44 -16.87 1.34
N THR A 44 9.30 -16.46 0.40
CA THR A 44 10.53 -17.20 0.10
C THR A 44 11.63 -16.97 1.15
N ASN A 45 11.46 -15.96 2.02
CA ASN A 45 12.46 -15.53 3.00
C ASN A 45 13.84 -15.20 2.38
N ASP A 46 13.84 -14.85 1.08
CA ASP A 46 15.01 -14.41 0.35
C ASP A 46 14.99 -12.88 0.20
N ASN A 47 15.93 -12.21 0.87
CA ASN A 47 16.03 -10.76 0.84
C ASN A 47 16.26 -10.22 -0.57
N ALA A 48 17.00 -10.93 -1.43
CA ALA A 48 17.23 -10.49 -2.80
C ALA A 48 15.94 -10.56 -3.64
N ALA A 49 15.11 -11.57 -3.41
CA ALA A 49 13.79 -11.68 -4.04
C ALA A 49 12.86 -10.55 -3.58
N VAL A 50 12.89 -10.19 -2.30
CA VAL A 50 12.10 -9.07 -1.77
C VAL A 50 12.60 -7.74 -2.33
N ASP A 51 13.92 -7.52 -2.37
CA ASP A 51 14.52 -6.33 -2.97
C ASP A 51 14.06 -6.17 -4.42
N ALA A 52 14.14 -7.24 -5.22
CA ALA A 52 13.69 -7.24 -6.61
C ALA A 52 12.19 -6.96 -6.73
N ALA A 53 11.35 -7.55 -5.88
CA ALA A 53 9.91 -7.33 -5.87
C ALA A 53 9.53 -5.90 -5.44
N CYS A 54 10.34 -5.29 -4.58
CA CYS A 54 10.12 -3.95 -4.06
C CYS A 54 10.57 -2.83 -5.03
N ILE A 55 11.39 -3.16 -6.04
CA ILE A 55 11.82 -2.19 -7.07
C ILE A 55 10.60 -1.65 -7.82
N GLY A 56 10.54 -0.31 -7.94
CA GLY A 56 9.53 0.35 -8.75
C GLY A 56 8.12 0.38 -8.13
N THR A 57 7.94 -0.09 -6.89
CA THR A 57 6.69 0.09 -6.09
C THR A 57 6.15 1.52 -6.20
N THR A 58 6.98 2.52 -5.88
CA THR A 58 6.57 3.93 -5.89
C THR A 58 6.22 4.44 -7.28
N ARG A 59 7.01 4.10 -8.30
CA ARG A 59 6.80 4.60 -9.68
C ARG A 59 5.58 3.95 -10.32
N THR A 60 5.38 2.65 -10.13
CA THR A 60 4.30 1.88 -10.76
C THR A 60 2.93 2.31 -10.24
N ILE A 61 2.82 2.58 -8.95
CA ILE A 61 1.53 2.92 -8.34
C ILE A 61 1.18 4.39 -8.61
N ILE A 62 2.13 5.31 -8.45
CA ILE A 62 1.86 6.75 -8.60
C ILE A 62 1.70 7.16 -10.07
N SER A 63 2.41 6.53 -11.02
CA SER A 63 2.37 6.95 -12.43
C SER A 63 1.13 6.51 -13.21
N GLN A 64 0.33 5.57 -12.70
CA GLN A 64 -0.87 5.06 -13.37
C GLN A 64 -2.17 5.74 -12.90
N GLY A 65 -2.07 6.89 -12.25
CA GLY A 65 -3.26 7.62 -11.78
C GLY A 65 -3.90 7.00 -10.54
N PHE A 66 -3.15 6.26 -9.72
CA PHE A 66 -3.68 5.72 -8.47
C PHE A 66 -4.00 6.87 -7.49
N GLN A 67 -5.29 7.16 -7.37
CA GLN A 67 -5.80 8.33 -6.64
C GLN A 67 -5.80 8.14 -5.11
N PHE A 68 -5.25 7.02 -4.62
CA PHE A 68 -5.23 6.67 -3.20
C PHE A 68 -3.82 6.79 -2.62
N PRO A 69 -3.41 8.01 -2.19
CA PRO A 69 -2.04 8.27 -1.74
C PRO A 69 -1.64 7.38 -0.56
N TYR A 70 -2.58 7.04 0.34
CA TYR A 70 -2.31 6.15 1.46
C TYR A 70 -1.95 4.74 1.00
N TRP A 71 -2.83 4.10 0.22
CA TRP A 71 -2.60 2.77 -0.36
C TRP A 71 -1.31 2.72 -1.20
N GLY A 72 -1.02 3.78 -1.95
CA GLY A 72 0.18 3.83 -2.79
C GLY A 72 1.48 3.98 -2.02
N GLN A 73 1.44 4.58 -0.83
CA GLN A 73 2.60 4.65 0.06
C GLN A 73 2.80 3.38 0.87
N MET A 74 1.79 2.52 1.03
CA MET A 74 1.90 1.31 1.86
C MET A 74 2.93 0.32 1.33
N LEU A 75 2.98 0.11 0.02
CA LEU A 75 3.92 -0.84 -0.60
C LEU A 75 5.39 -0.42 -0.40
N PRO A 76 5.80 0.83 -0.72
CA PRO A 76 7.14 1.32 -0.40
C PRO A 76 7.46 1.28 1.10
N GLN A 77 6.50 1.64 1.97
CA GLN A 77 6.71 1.64 3.41
C GLN A 77 6.89 0.21 3.95
N PHE A 78 6.10 -0.76 3.49
CA PHE A 78 6.25 -2.17 3.82
C PHE A 78 7.62 -2.69 3.42
N CYS A 79 8.00 -2.48 2.15
CA CYS A 79 9.29 -2.87 1.60
C CYS A 79 10.46 -2.32 2.42
N GLY A 80 10.46 -1.01 2.69
CA GLY A 80 11.52 -0.38 3.46
C GLY A 80 11.64 -0.94 4.88
N ARG A 81 10.51 -1.30 5.53
CA ARG A 81 10.53 -1.92 6.87
C ARG A 81 11.06 -3.34 6.82
N PHE A 82 10.52 -4.17 5.94
CA PHE A 82 10.96 -5.55 5.82
C PHE A 82 12.47 -5.65 5.55
N GLN A 83 12.97 -4.82 4.62
CA GLN A 83 14.40 -4.74 4.30
C GLN A 83 15.24 -4.26 5.50
N THR A 84 14.78 -3.23 6.21
CA THR A 84 15.50 -2.68 7.37
C THR A 84 15.64 -3.70 8.48
N GLU A 85 14.56 -4.39 8.82
CA GLU A 85 14.53 -5.39 9.90
C GLU A 85 15.30 -6.67 9.52
N ASN A 86 15.31 -7.06 8.24
CA ASN A 86 16.06 -8.24 7.80
C ASN A 86 17.57 -7.98 7.60
N GLN A 87 18.01 -6.72 7.60
CA GLN A 87 19.44 -6.39 7.62
C GLN A 87 19.94 -6.52 9.06
N LYS A 88 20.66 -7.62 9.36
CA LYS A 88 21.37 -7.79 10.63
C LYS A 88 22.44 -6.70 10.78
N ARG A 89 22.06 -5.59 11.41
CA ARG A 89 22.96 -4.47 11.71
C ARG A 89 23.08 -4.30 13.22
N GLU A 90 24.21 -3.75 13.66
CA GLU A 90 24.35 -3.28 15.03
C GLU A 90 23.60 -1.95 15.17
N ILE A 91 22.75 -1.87 16.18
CA ILE A 91 21.80 -0.76 16.33
C ILE A 91 21.78 -0.36 17.79
N THR A 92 21.87 0.95 18.03
CA THR A 92 21.78 1.49 19.40
C THR A 92 20.37 1.27 19.95
N LEU A 93 20.22 1.19 21.28
CA LEU A 93 18.90 1.11 21.91
C LEU A 93 17.94 2.21 21.43
N ARG A 94 18.45 3.43 21.18
CA ARG A 94 17.67 4.55 20.64
C ARG A 94 17.21 4.28 19.20
N GLY A 95 18.11 3.79 18.35
CA GLY A 95 17.77 3.37 16.99
C GLY A 95 16.69 2.31 16.98
N TRP A 96 16.83 1.30 17.86
CA TRP A 96 15.88 0.19 17.97
C TRP A 96 14.48 0.65 18.35
N MET A 97 14.37 1.51 19.37
CA MET A 97 13.07 2.09 19.74
C MET A 97 12.43 2.87 18.58
N GLN A 98 13.22 3.57 17.77
CA GLN A 98 12.72 4.33 16.64
C GLN A 98 12.26 3.41 15.50
N GLU A 99 13.01 2.36 15.19
CA GLU A 99 12.67 1.35 14.17
C GLU A 99 11.36 0.64 14.53
N CYS A 100 11.26 0.14 15.75
CA CYS A 100 10.04 -0.49 16.27
C CYS A 100 8.83 0.45 16.30
N LYS A 101 9.03 1.73 16.65
CA LYS A 101 7.96 2.74 16.57
C LYS A 101 7.47 2.91 15.13
N GLN A 102 8.39 3.02 14.18
CA GLN A 102 8.04 3.21 12.78
C GLN A 102 7.39 1.95 12.18
N LEU A 103 7.85 0.76 12.53
CA LEU A 103 7.24 -0.52 12.16
C LEU A 103 5.76 -0.57 12.59
N ARG A 104 5.49 -0.27 13.86
CA ARG A 104 4.13 -0.25 14.41
C ARG A 104 3.24 0.83 13.76
N GLN A 105 3.83 1.97 13.40
CA GLN A 105 3.12 3.02 12.68
C GLN A 105 2.67 2.54 11.29
N VAL A 106 3.56 1.92 10.51
CA VAL A 106 3.22 1.39 9.18
C VAL A 106 2.17 0.29 9.30
N LYS A 107 2.32 -0.62 10.27
CA LYS A 107 1.31 -1.64 10.58
C LYS A 107 -0.07 -1.03 10.83
N GLY A 108 -0.15 -0.02 11.70
CA GLY A 108 -1.40 0.65 12.04
C GLY A 108 -2.03 1.39 10.86
N ALA A 109 -1.21 1.96 9.97
CA ALA A 109 -1.68 2.60 8.75
C ALA A 109 -2.24 1.57 7.74
N LEU A 110 -1.55 0.43 7.57
CA LEU A 110 -1.97 -0.63 6.66
C LEU A 110 -3.31 -1.25 7.10
N ALA A 111 -3.46 -1.52 8.39
CA ALA A 111 -4.69 -2.07 8.97
C ALA A 111 -5.91 -1.13 8.89
N LYS A 112 -5.69 0.19 8.79
CA LYS A 112 -6.74 1.23 8.77
C LYS A 112 -6.90 1.89 7.41
N SER A 113 -6.28 1.34 6.37
CA SER A 113 -6.27 1.99 5.06
C SER A 113 -7.68 2.09 4.48
N GLN A 114 -8.07 3.31 4.13
CA GLN A 114 -9.33 3.66 3.48
C GLN A 114 -9.03 4.42 2.16
N PRO A 115 -9.92 4.38 1.17
CA PRO A 115 -11.21 3.67 1.13
C PRO A 115 -11.05 2.16 0.94
N ILE A 116 -12.17 1.43 1.05
CA ILE A 116 -12.24 -0.01 0.71
C ILE A 116 -11.82 -0.17 -0.76
N ALA A 117 -10.87 -1.08 -1.00
CA ALA A 117 -10.39 -1.35 -2.33
C ALA A 117 -11.50 -1.91 -3.22
N THR A 118 -11.60 -1.42 -4.46
CA THR A 118 -12.55 -1.98 -5.43
C THR A 118 -12.05 -3.28 -6.06
N GLU A 119 -10.74 -3.55 -5.98
CA GLU A 119 -10.14 -4.83 -6.34
C GLU A 119 -10.21 -5.80 -5.14
N PRO A 120 -10.96 -6.92 -5.24
CA PRO A 120 -11.17 -7.85 -4.14
C PRO A 120 -9.88 -8.46 -3.57
N ARG A 121 -8.83 -8.63 -4.39
CA ARG A 121 -7.53 -9.18 -3.93
C ARG A 121 -6.76 -8.22 -3.01
N ALA A 122 -7.02 -6.91 -3.11
CA ALA A 122 -6.18 -5.93 -2.43
C ALA A 122 -6.27 -6.00 -0.90
N LYS A 123 -7.48 -6.22 -0.36
CA LYS A 123 -7.70 -6.32 1.09
C LYS A 123 -7.03 -7.57 1.70
N PRO A 124 -7.20 -8.79 1.17
CA PRO A 124 -6.43 -9.97 1.63
C PRO A 124 -4.92 -9.77 1.58
N LEU A 125 -4.38 -9.21 0.49
CA LEU A 125 -2.95 -8.95 0.36
C LEU A 125 -2.45 -7.95 1.40
N ALA A 126 -3.25 -6.93 1.69
CA ALA A 126 -2.95 -5.99 2.78
C ALA A 126 -2.95 -6.69 4.14
N ASP A 127 -3.94 -7.54 4.43
CA ASP A 127 -4.00 -8.29 5.68
C ASP A 127 -2.80 -9.23 5.84
N GLU A 128 -2.33 -9.86 4.76
CA GLU A 128 -1.10 -10.67 4.75
C GLU A 128 0.15 -9.83 5.05
N MET A 129 0.24 -8.61 4.51
CA MET A 129 1.31 -7.67 4.85
C MET A 129 1.25 -7.24 6.31
N VAL A 130 0.07 -6.97 6.87
CA VAL A 130 -0.10 -6.68 8.31
C VAL A 130 0.44 -7.85 9.14
N ALA A 131 0.03 -9.08 8.82
CA ALA A 131 0.47 -10.29 9.53
C ALA A 131 1.99 -10.47 9.46
N THR A 132 2.60 -10.14 8.32
CA THR A 132 4.07 -10.15 8.16
C THR A 132 4.72 -9.12 9.08
N LEU A 133 4.21 -7.88 9.12
CA LEU A 133 4.74 -6.84 10.00
C LEU A 133 4.53 -7.17 11.48
N ASP A 134 3.45 -7.84 11.83
CA ASP A 134 3.22 -8.37 13.19
C ASP A 134 4.26 -9.42 13.57
N ALA A 135 4.57 -10.35 12.67
CA ALA A 135 5.62 -11.34 12.90
C ALA A 135 7.00 -10.69 13.07
N LEU A 136 7.31 -9.64 12.30
CA LEU A 136 8.53 -8.85 12.46
C LEU A 136 8.57 -8.10 13.80
N ASP A 137 7.48 -7.45 14.21
CA ASP A 137 7.38 -6.72 15.49
C ASP A 137 7.58 -7.69 16.66
N ALA A 138 6.99 -8.89 16.60
CA ALA A 138 7.20 -9.92 17.61
C ALA A 138 8.66 -10.43 17.66
N ARG A 139 9.33 -10.54 16.50
CA ARG A 139 10.69 -11.07 16.41
C ARG A 139 11.75 -10.05 16.83
N GLU A 140 11.65 -8.83 16.31
CA GLU A 140 12.70 -7.80 16.42
C GLU A 140 12.44 -6.81 17.56
N CYS A 141 11.18 -6.57 17.90
CA CYS A 141 10.78 -5.51 18.84
C CYS A 141 10.30 -6.00 20.20
N ALA A 142 10.24 -7.33 20.41
CA ALA A 142 9.95 -7.90 21.72
C ALA A 142 11.17 -7.86 22.67
N HIS A 143 12.38 -7.82 22.11
CA HIS A 143 13.62 -7.85 22.88
C HIS A 143 14.57 -6.75 22.41
N PRO A 144 15.09 -5.91 23.33
CA PRO A 144 16.08 -4.91 22.96
C PRO A 144 17.40 -5.57 22.52
N PRO A 145 18.18 -4.92 21.65
CA PRO A 145 19.48 -5.43 21.23
C PRO A 145 20.38 -5.65 22.45
N ARG A 146 21.05 -6.80 22.51
CA ARG A 146 22.04 -7.09 23.55
C ARG A 146 23.24 -6.17 23.34
N ARG A 147 23.69 -5.53 24.43
CA ARG A 147 24.88 -4.69 24.44
C ARG A 147 26.15 -5.51 24.27
#